data_AF-A0A1W1VY47-F1
#
_entry.id   AF-A0A1W1VY47-F1
#
_cell.length_a   1.000
_cell.length_b   1.000
_cell.length_c   1.000
_cell.angle_alpha   90.00
_cell.angle_beta   90.00
_cell.angle_gamma   90.00
#
_symmetry.space_group_name_H-M   'P 1'
#
loop_
_entity.id
_entity.type
_entity.pdbx_description
1 polymer ?
#
loop_
_entity_poly.entity_id
_entity_poly.type
_entity_poly.pdbx_seq_one_letter_code
_entity_poly.pdbx_strand_id
1 'polypeptide(L)'
;MKIFRFSLCSQPALFSIATFLICLLFAPKTYASTYTWVGTGGNNNWSNVNNWEPARVTANDDVLIFDGSRTAAATVYVDFASPQIISQLRFINNIVVVLTVQPNADAAAAPPARQLTMATALLGANLDIAAGSSVQIKSPDGVKSTAGLGFYLGTEGTATIAGTLIFGSSSTASLTNDPHQLISLKKGFNTIQFVAGSTFRADKTFTGSPFNDKSESSGTVVFRSGSLYDHRGGGAPFGTSLPTAPVAILEKGNRYIYSVTSTAAGPQLPGRTYGYIEYNRPTTSTAIVGGSAAVSPTGLPLVILDDLVITTGNVRLNLANVTLQGNLILNGGSLANTTGASTVTFKGNTSQLITSAAATPVPVLFGSFITVVVDNGAGVTLQTPVQIAKALTLTNGVVNTTAGTLTLLAGAVTVANEKSFVAGPLTRAVAASGTTSLAFPLGHGTAFRPLTLAMDHSDGTEVRYTAKLIKGKPTVRLFSGEINKVSAV
;
A
#
# COMPACT_ATOMS: atom_id res chain seq x y z
N MET A 1 55.51 -52.01 -57.08
CA MET A 1 55.66 -51.03 -55.99
C MET A 1 55.46 -49.63 -56.59
N LYS A 2 54.25 -49.08 -56.51
CA LYS A 2 53.92 -47.75 -57.08
C LYS A 2 53.95 -46.72 -55.96
N ILE A 3 54.93 -45.82 -56.01
CA ILE A 3 55.12 -44.74 -55.05
C ILE A 3 54.28 -43.54 -55.50
N PHE A 4 53.27 -43.18 -54.71
CA PHE A 4 52.51 -41.94 -54.89
C PHE A 4 53.33 -40.76 -54.35
N ARG A 5 53.69 -39.82 -55.22
CA ARG A 5 54.22 -38.51 -54.83
C ARG A 5 53.05 -37.54 -54.66
N PHE A 6 52.82 -37.08 -53.43
CA PHE A 6 51.97 -35.92 -53.17
C PHE A 6 52.83 -34.65 -53.26
N SER A 7 52.47 -33.76 -54.19
CA SER A 7 53.07 -32.43 -54.29
C SER A 7 52.20 -31.47 -53.46
N LEU A 8 52.72 -31.04 -52.31
CA LEU A 8 52.10 -30.00 -51.49
C LEU A 8 52.38 -28.63 -52.14
N CYS A 9 51.36 -28.10 -52.82
CA CYS A 9 51.34 -26.72 -53.27
C CYS A 9 51.08 -25.82 -52.05
N SER A 10 52.09 -25.06 -51.64
CA SER A 10 52.00 -24.09 -50.55
C SER A 10 51.04 -22.96 -50.92
N GLN A 11 49.82 -22.97 -50.36
CA GLN A 11 48.92 -21.82 -50.38
C GLN A 11 49.00 -21.04 -49.05
N PRO A 12 49.67 -19.89 -49.01
CA PRO A 12 49.78 -19.07 -47.80
C PRO A 12 48.45 -18.41 -47.37
N ALA A 13 47.39 -18.48 -48.20
CA ALA A 13 46.10 -17.85 -47.91
C ALA A 13 45.21 -18.65 -46.94
N LEU A 14 45.30 -19.99 -46.91
CA LEU A 14 44.44 -20.83 -46.07
C LEU A 14 44.84 -20.82 -44.58
N PHE A 15 46.13 -20.62 -44.28
CA PHE A 15 46.62 -20.53 -42.90
C PHE A 15 46.20 -19.21 -42.22
N SER A 16 46.07 -18.13 -42.99
CA SER A 16 45.68 -16.82 -42.46
C SER A 16 44.19 -16.73 -42.13
N ILE A 17 43.32 -17.42 -42.88
CA ILE A 17 41.87 -17.46 -42.61
C ILE A 17 41.59 -18.34 -41.37
N ALA A 18 42.26 -19.49 -41.23
CA ALA A 18 42.12 -20.34 -40.04
C ALA A 18 42.60 -19.64 -38.76
N THR A 19 43.68 -18.86 -38.83
CA THR A 19 44.19 -18.10 -37.68
C THR A 19 43.26 -16.93 -37.32
N PHE A 20 42.66 -16.25 -38.31
CA PHE A 20 41.68 -15.19 -38.05
C PHE A 20 40.35 -15.74 -37.49
N LEU A 21 39.92 -16.93 -37.94
CA LEU A 21 38.72 -17.61 -37.42
C LEU A 21 38.95 -18.14 -35.99
N ILE A 22 40.15 -18.64 -35.68
CA ILE A 22 40.55 -19.06 -34.33
C ILE A 22 40.66 -17.84 -33.39
N CYS A 23 41.22 -16.71 -33.83
CA CYS A 23 41.23 -15.48 -33.03
C CYS A 23 39.82 -14.91 -32.77
N LEU A 24 38.86 -15.10 -33.68
CA LEU A 24 37.44 -14.76 -33.42
C LEU A 24 36.76 -15.72 -32.43
N LEU A 25 37.21 -16.98 -32.35
CA LEU A 25 36.69 -17.99 -31.41
C LEU A 25 37.29 -17.86 -29.99
N PHE A 26 38.42 -17.17 -29.85
CA PHE A 26 39.07 -16.87 -28.57
C PHE A 26 39.06 -15.39 -28.22
N ALA A 27 38.09 -14.61 -28.73
CA ALA A 27 37.81 -13.31 -28.13
C ALA A 27 37.48 -13.54 -26.65
N PRO A 28 38.26 -12.99 -25.70
CA PRO A 28 37.98 -13.18 -24.29
C PRO A 28 36.60 -12.64 -24.02
N LYS A 29 35.64 -13.53 -23.71
CA LYS A 29 34.44 -13.09 -23.01
C LYS A 29 34.94 -12.54 -21.69
N THR A 30 34.88 -11.21 -21.53
CA THR A 30 35.10 -10.57 -20.24
C THR A 30 34.07 -11.14 -19.29
N TYR A 31 34.50 -12.04 -18.41
CA TYR A 31 33.64 -12.61 -17.38
C TYR A 31 33.23 -11.51 -16.41
N ALA A 32 31.97 -11.58 -15.96
CA ALA A 32 31.47 -10.81 -14.82
C ALA A 32 32.49 -10.83 -13.68
N SER A 33 32.98 -9.66 -13.28
CA SER A 33 33.87 -9.52 -12.13
C SER A 33 33.09 -9.05 -10.92
N THR A 34 33.46 -9.55 -9.74
CA THR A 34 32.87 -9.13 -8.47
C THR A 34 33.73 -8.03 -7.85
N TYR A 35 33.08 -6.91 -7.51
CA TYR A 35 33.71 -5.74 -6.92
C TYR A 35 33.01 -5.38 -5.62
N THR A 36 33.76 -5.33 -4.52
CA THR A 36 33.21 -4.91 -3.22
C THR A 36 33.60 -3.49 -2.91
N TRP A 37 32.64 -2.65 -2.54
CA TRP A 37 32.92 -1.29 -2.08
C TRP A 37 33.72 -1.32 -0.78
N VAL A 38 34.85 -0.61 -0.77
CA VAL A 38 35.72 -0.42 0.40
C VAL A 38 35.89 1.05 0.78
N GLY A 39 35.66 1.98 -0.16
CA GLY A 39 35.69 3.42 0.11
C GLY A 39 37.07 3.99 0.50
N THR A 40 38.17 3.30 0.18
CA THR A 40 39.53 3.68 0.57
C THR A 40 40.29 4.47 -0.51
N GLY A 41 39.65 4.78 -1.64
CA GLY A 41 40.25 5.45 -2.80
C GLY A 41 40.48 6.95 -2.67
N GLY A 42 40.38 7.52 -1.46
CA GLY A 42 40.64 8.95 -1.18
C GLY A 42 39.46 9.90 -1.41
N ASN A 43 38.32 9.41 -1.90
CA ASN A 43 37.04 10.12 -1.98
C ASN A 43 35.89 9.11 -1.92
N ASN A 44 34.64 9.58 -1.98
CA ASN A 44 33.44 8.72 -1.93
C ASN A 44 32.77 8.50 -3.29
N ASN A 45 33.46 8.76 -4.39
CA ASN A 45 32.86 8.71 -5.73
C ASN A 45 32.68 7.27 -6.21
N TRP A 46 31.51 6.96 -6.79
CA TRP A 46 31.20 5.68 -7.40
C TRP A 46 32.17 5.35 -8.54
N SER A 47 32.54 6.37 -9.33
CA SER A 47 33.43 6.27 -10.49
C SER A 47 34.90 6.03 -10.13
N ASN A 48 35.31 6.29 -8.88
CA ASN A 48 36.69 6.07 -8.46
C ASN A 48 36.95 4.57 -8.30
N VAL A 49 37.74 4.03 -9.23
CA VAL A 49 38.06 2.60 -9.32
C VAL A 49 38.68 2.03 -8.04
N ASN A 50 39.41 2.86 -7.27
CA ASN A 50 40.08 2.46 -6.03
C ASN A 50 39.13 2.41 -4.81
N ASN A 51 37.88 2.84 -4.95
CA ASN A 51 36.85 2.62 -3.92
C ASN A 51 36.26 1.21 -3.96
N TRP A 52 36.63 0.43 -4.97
CA TRP A 52 36.21 -0.94 -5.17
C TRP A 52 37.41 -1.87 -4.99
N GLU A 53 37.17 -3.07 -4.47
CA GLU A 53 38.17 -4.11 -4.34
C GLU A 53 37.71 -5.40 -5.03
N PRO A 54 38.51 -5.94 -5.99
CA PRO A 54 39.68 -5.30 -6.59
C PRO A 54 39.33 -3.98 -7.30
N ALA A 55 40.34 -3.17 -7.69
CA ALA A 55 40.08 -1.90 -8.35
C ALA A 55 39.18 -2.11 -9.58
N ARG A 56 38.05 -1.40 -9.63
CA ARG A 56 36.99 -1.68 -10.61
C ARG A 56 37.38 -1.26 -12.02
N VAL A 57 37.29 -2.18 -12.97
CA VAL A 57 37.28 -1.86 -14.41
C VAL A 57 35.84 -2.05 -14.86
N THR A 58 35.18 -0.97 -15.31
CA THR A 58 33.74 -1.00 -15.61
C THR A 58 33.45 -1.96 -16.77
N ALA A 59 32.59 -2.94 -16.54
CA ALA A 59 32.05 -3.83 -17.57
C ALA A 59 30.53 -4.05 -17.41
N ASN A 60 29.87 -4.47 -18.49
CA ASN A 60 28.40 -4.58 -18.56
C ASN A 60 27.80 -5.70 -17.68
N ASP A 61 28.64 -6.51 -17.05
CA ASP A 61 28.24 -7.71 -16.32
C ASP A 61 28.78 -7.75 -14.87
N ASP A 62 29.21 -6.61 -14.34
CA ASP A 62 29.80 -6.56 -13.00
C ASP A 62 28.81 -7.01 -11.90
N VAL A 63 29.35 -7.64 -10.85
CA VAL A 63 28.65 -7.86 -9.58
C VAL A 63 29.19 -6.85 -8.56
N LEU A 64 28.37 -5.89 -8.18
CA LEU A 64 28.73 -4.83 -7.24
C LEU A 64 28.19 -5.16 -5.86
N ILE A 65 29.05 -5.16 -4.85
CA ILE A 65 28.70 -5.56 -3.48
C ILE A 65 29.03 -4.44 -2.50
N PHE A 66 28.06 -4.10 -1.66
CA PHE A 66 28.26 -3.38 -0.41
C PHE A 66 28.12 -4.39 0.74
N ASP A 67 29.20 -4.61 1.48
CA ASP A 67 29.29 -5.65 2.50
C ASP A 67 29.60 -5.06 3.87
N GLY A 68 28.64 -5.15 4.80
CA GLY A 68 28.75 -4.60 6.16
C GLY A 68 29.83 -5.27 7.02
N SER A 69 30.30 -6.47 6.66
CA SER A 69 31.43 -7.12 7.32
C SER A 69 32.78 -6.48 6.96
N ARG A 70 32.86 -5.80 5.81
CA ARG A 70 34.05 -5.07 5.36
C ARG A 70 33.95 -3.58 5.69
N THR A 71 32.80 -2.99 5.40
CA THR A 71 32.54 -1.57 5.59
C THR A 71 31.16 -1.44 6.21
N ALA A 72 31.03 -1.29 7.53
CA ALA A 72 29.70 -1.31 8.18
C ALA A 72 28.75 -0.19 7.71
N ALA A 73 29.29 0.96 7.31
CA ALA A 73 28.53 2.07 6.75
C ALA A 73 29.27 2.72 5.58
N ALA A 74 28.56 3.04 4.50
CA ALA A 74 29.11 3.68 3.31
C ALA A 74 28.31 4.93 2.93
N THR A 75 29.01 6.03 2.66
CA THR A 75 28.43 7.18 1.95
C THR A 75 29.04 7.21 0.56
N VAL A 76 28.21 7.20 -0.47
CA VAL A 76 28.65 7.10 -1.86
C VAL A 76 28.09 8.25 -2.67
N TYR A 77 28.95 8.93 -3.41
CA TYR A 77 28.59 9.92 -4.40
C TYR A 77 28.41 9.22 -5.74
N VAL A 78 27.15 9.05 -6.16
CA VAL A 78 26.82 8.42 -7.44
C VAL A 78 27.07 9.43 -8.54
N ASP A 79 28.21 9.30 -9.22
CA ASP A 79 28.77 10.30 -10.14
C ASP A 79 29.05 9.81 -11.57
N PHE A 80 28.69 8.56 -11.92
CA PHE A 80 28.89 8.02 -13.27
C PHE A 80 28.12 8.78 -14.37
N ALA A 81 28.83 9.27 -15.39
CA ALA A 81 28.25 10.19 -16.38
C ALA A 81 27.24 9.55 -17.35
N SER A 82 27.37 8.26 -17.64
CA SER A 82 26.52 7.53 -18.59
C SER A 82 25.82 6.36 -17.89
N PRO A 83 24.62 5.96 -18.35
CA PRO A 83 23.95 4.76 -17.85
C PRO A 83 24.90 3.56 -17.79
N GLN A 84 24.89 2.83 -16.67
CA GLN A 84 25.69 1.62 -16.49
C GLN A 84 24.79 0.40 -16.60
N ILE A 85 25.31 -0.65 -17.24
CA ILE A 85 24.73 -1.99 -17.21
C ILE A 85 25.61 -2.82 -16.28
N ILE A 86 25.01 -3.56 -15.36
CA ILE A 86 25.69 -4.50 -14.46
C ILE A 86 24.87 -5.79 -14.39
N SER A 87 25.45 -6.84 -13.83
CA SER A 87 24.69 -8.06 -13.56
C SER A 87 23.91 -7.96 -12.27
N GLN A 88 24.57 -7.54 -11.19
CA GLN A 88 23.99 -7.60 -9.85
C GLN A 88 24.50 -6.48 -8.96
N LEU A 89 23.61 -5.94 -8.13
CA LEU A 89 23.92 -5.01 -7.04
C LEU A 89 23.42 -5.60 -5.72
N ARG A 90 24.32 -5.77 -4.76
CA ARG A 90 24.01 -6.42 -3.47
C ARG A 90 24.38 -5.54 -2.29
N PHE A 91 23.52 -5.55 -1.29
CA PHE A 91 23.71 -4.92 0.02
C PHE A 91 23.53 -5.99 1.10
N ILE A 92 24.63 -6.40 1.73
CA ILE A 92 24.66 -7.59 2.60
C ILE A 92 25.33 -7.32 3.95
N ASN A 93 25.16 -8.27 4.88
CA ASN A 93 25.83 -8.28 6.19
C ASN A 93 25.56 -7.02 7.05
N ASN A 94 24.30 -6.58 7.10
CA ASN A 94 23.84 -5.43 7.89
C ASN A 94 24.47 -4.08 7.49
N ILE A 95 24.85 -3.93 6.22
CA ILE A 95 25.38 -2.67 5.70
C ILE A 95 24.36 -1.52 5.82
N VAL A 96 24.85 -0.32 6.16
CA VAL A 96 24.11 0.94 5.98
C VAL A 96 24.73 1.76 4.86
N VAL A 97 24.02 1.96 3.75
CA VAL A 97 24.50 2.74 2.60
C VAL A 97 23.65 3.99 2.38
N VAL A 98 24.32 5.12 2.17
CA VAL A 98 23.71 6.36 1.67
C VAL A 98 24.27 6.65 0.28
N LEU A 99 23.45 6.44 -0.75
CA LEU A 99 23.73 6.82 -2.14
C LEU A 99 23.26 8.26 -2.36
N THR A 100 24.21 9.18 -2.42
CA THR A 100 23.95 10.59 -2.72
C THR A 100 24.18 10.82 -4.22
N VAL A 101 23.10 11.10 -4.96
CA VAL A 101 23.16 11.24 -6.42
C VAL A 101 23.77 12.58 -6.77
N GLN A 102 24.96 12.60 -7.38
CA GLN A 102 25.58 13.87 -7.78
C GLN A 102 24.84 14.50 -8.96
N PRO A 103 24.77 15.85 -9.06
CA PRO A 103 24.17 16.51 -10.21
C PRO A 103 24.81 16.02 -11.52
N ASN A 104 24.01 15.78 -12.55
CA ASN A 104 24.51 15.52 -13.89
C ASN A 104 24.52 16.87 -14.64
N ALA A 105 25.65 17.22 -15.25
CA ALA A 105 25.76 18.44 -16.05
C ALA A 105 24.92 18.38 -17.34
N ASP A 106 24.54 17.17 -17.77
CA ASP A 106 23.63 16.96 -18.90
C ASP A 106 22.16 17.16 -18.47
N ALA A 107 21.72 18.41 -18.50
CA ALA A 107 20.35 18.81 -18.18
C ALA A 107 19.31 18.35 -19.21
N ALA A 108 19.72 17.74 -20.34
CA ALA A 108 18.82 17.28 -21.40
C ALA A 108 18.37 15.81 -21.22
N ALA A 109 19.00 15.04 -20.34
CA ALA A 109 18.61 13.66 -20.08
C ALA A 109 17.27 13.56 -19.32
N ALA A 110 16.38 12.68 -19.78
CA ALA A 110 15.10 12.42 -19.11
C ALA A 110 15.33 11.84 -17.70
N PRO A 111 14.61 12.32 -16.67
CA PRO A 111 14.77 11.84 -15.30
C PRO A 111 14.30 10.37 -15.15
N PRO A 112 14.97 9.56 -14.32
CA PRO A 112 16.20 9.84 -13.58
C PRO A 112 17.43 9.95 -14.48
N ALA A 113 18.25 10.99 -14.24
CA ALA A 113 19.45 11.29 -15.03
C ALA A 113 20.57 10.25 -14.88
N ARG A 114 20.56 9.44 -13.80
CA ARG A 114 21.50 8.32 -13.61
C ARG A 114 20.72 7.02 -13.59
N GLN A 115 21.09 6.11 -14.49
CA GLN A 115 20.41 4.82 -14.66
C GLN A 115 21.40 3.69 -14.46
N LEU A 116 21.06 2.77 -13.56
CA LEU A 116 21.77 1.53 -13.36
C LEU A 116 20.85 0.39 -13.79
N THR A 117 21.17 -0.23 -14.91
CA THR A 117 20.40 -1.34 -15.48
C THR A 117 21.03 -2.65 -15.05
N MET A 118 20.23 -3.53 -14.47
CA MET A 118 20.64 -4.88 -14.08
C MET A 118 19.98 -5.88 -15.02
N ALA A 119 20.71 -6.35 -16.03
CA ALA A 119 20.10 -6.97 -17.22
C ALA A 119 20.44 -8.45 -17.44
N THR A 120 21.46 -8.99 -16.80
CA THR A 120 21.93 -10.35 -17.04
C THR A 120 21.47 -11.32 -15.95
N ALA A 121 20.99 -12.50 -16.36
CA ALA A 121 20.59 -13.52 -15.41
C ALA A 121 21.82 -14.11 -14.70
N LEU A 122 21.90 -13.87 -13.38
CA LEU A 122 22.78 -14.58 -12.46
C LEU A 122 21.95 -15.37 -11.46
N LEU A 123 22.59 -16.26 -10.71
CA LEU A 123 21.94 -16.96 -9.61
C LEU A 123 21.56 -15.96 -8.50
N GLY A 124 20.27 -15.88 -8.19
CA GLY A 124 19.73 -14.96 -7.19
C GLY A 124 19.11 -13.70 -7.82
N ALA A 125 18.75 -12.74 -6.97
CA ALA A 125 18.17 -11.48 -7.42
C ALA A 125 19.24 -10.53 -7.95
N ASN A 126 18.95 -9.82 -9.04
CA ASN A 126 19.84 -8.80 -9.61
C ASN A 126 19.99 -7.59 -8.69
N LEU A 127 18.94 -7.19 -7.99
CA LEU A 127 19.02 -6.26 -6.87
C LEU A 127 18.70 -7.02 -5.57
N ASP A 128 19.67 -7.10 -4.67
CA ASP A 128 19.54 -7.82 -3.40
C ASP A 128 19.84 -6.87 -2.25
N ILE A 129 18.83 -6.56 -1.43
CA ILE A 129 19.01 -5.86 -0.15
C ILE A 129 18.69 -6.86 0.95
N ALA A 130 19.73 -7.47 1.52
CA ALA A 130 19.57 -8.50 2.54
C ALA A 130 18.94 -7.95 3.83
N ALA A 131 18.35 -8.85 4.61
CA ALA A 131 17.80 -8.51 5.93
C ALA A 131 18.85 -7.81 6.80
N GLY A 132 18.41 -6.83 7.58
CA GLY A 132 19.28 -6.00 8.43
C GLY A 132 20.07 -4.92 7.68
N SER A 133 20.15 -4.96 6.35
CA SER A 133 20.80 -3.91 5.55
C SER A 133 19.84 -2.74 5.28
N SER A 134 20.39 -1.54 5.10
CA SER A 134 19.63 -0.32 4.82
C SER A 134 20.28 0.49 3.70
N VAL A 135 19.49 0.88 2.71
CA VAL A 135 19.92 1.67 1.56
C VAL A 135 19.06 2.93 1.47
N GLN A 136 19.68 4.09 1.63
CA GLN A 136 19.06 5.38 1.37
C GLN A 136 19.59 5.95 0.06
N ILE A 137 18.68 6.35 -0.81
CA ILE A 137 18.98 7.14 -2.01
C ILE A 137 18.47 8.55 -1.79
N LYS A 138 19.37 9.52 -1.97
CA LYS A 138 19.02 10.93 -1.84
C LYS A 138 19.69 11.81 -2.90
N SER A 139 18.96 12.83 -3.36
CA SER A 139 19.56 13.99 -4.02
C SER A 139 20.45 14.79 -3.04
N PRO A 140 21.41 15.60 -3.53
CA PRO A 140 22.31 16.39 -2.71
C PRO A 140 21.69 17.73 -2.27
N ASP A 141 22.27 18.34 -1.24
CA ASP A 141 21.74 19.55 -0.60
C ASP A 141 21.85 20.78 -1.50
N GLY A 142 20.80 21.62 -1.50
CA GLY A 142 20.83 22.93 -2.16
C GLY A 142 20.84 22.89 -3.70
N VAL A 143 20.78 21.71 -4.33
CA VAL A 143 20.73 21.58 -5.79
C VAL A 143 19.32 21.19 -6.22
N LYS A 144 18.73 21.99 -7.14
CA LYS A 144 17.51 21.59 -7.87
C LYS A 144 17.86 20.41 -8.77
N SER A 145 17.71 19.22 -8.23
CA SER A 145 18.19 17.99 -8.83
C SER A 145 17.15 17.43 -9.80
N THR A 146 17.40 17.47 -11.11
CA THR A 146 16.88 16.43 -12.04
C THR A 146 17.64 15.10 -11.87
N ALA A 147 18.63 15.06 -10.97
CA ALA A 147 19.50 13.94 -10.71
C ALA A 147 18.83 12.91 -9.78
N GLY A 148 17.88 12.17 -10.34
CA GLY A 148 17.45 10.89 -9.77
C GLY A 148 18.41 9.76 -10.08
N LEU A 149 18.28 8.69 -9.31
CA LEU A 149 18.86 7.40 -9.60
C LEU A 149 17.73 6.43 -9.88
N GLY A 150 17.77 5.82 -11.06
CA GLY A 150 16.87 4.73 -11.42
C GLY A 150 17.59 3.40 -11.39
N PHE A 151 17.04 2.46 -10.62
CA PHE A 151 17.35 1.04 -10.73
C PHE A 151 16.41 0.40 -11.74
N TYR A 152 16.96 -0.08 -12.85
CA TYR A 152 16.20 -0.73 -13.93
C TYR A 152 16.52 -2.21 -13.96
N LEU A 153 15.54 -3.05 -13.69
CA LEU A 153 15.67 -4.49 -13.91
C LEU A 153 15.41 -4.76 -15.39
N GLY A 154 16.35 -5.40 -16.06
CA GLY A 154 16.18 -5.86 -17.44
C GLY A 154 15.08 -6.90 -17.58
N THR A 155 14.92 -7.47 -18.78
CA THR A 155 13.84 -8.42 -19.08
C THR A 155 13.91 -9.72 -18.28
N GLU A 156 15.08 -10.05 -17.75
CA GLU A 156 15.32 -11.20 -16.86
C GLU A 156 15.60 -10.77 -15.42
N GLY A 157 15.65 -9.45 -15.17
CA GLY A 157 16.05 -8.87 -13.91
C GLY A 157 15.01 -9.10 -12.81
N THR A 158 15.49 -9.42 -11.61
CA THR A 158 14.66 -9.49 -10.39
C THR A 158 15.26 -8.69 -9.24
N ALA A 159 14.42 -8.20 -8.33
CA ALA A 159 14.82 -7.56 -7.09
C ALA A 159 14.18 -8.26 -5.89
N THR A 160 14.99 -8.55 -4.88
CA THR A 160 14.54 -9.03 -3.57
C THR A 160 15.03 -8.06 -2.50
N ILE A 161 14.07 -7.44 -1.82
CA ILE A 161 14.31 -6.48 -0.75
C ILE A 161 13.84 -7.13 0.54
N ALA A 162 14.78 -7.58 1.37
CA ALA A 162 14.57 -8.09 2.73
C ALA A 162 14.94 -7.07 3.81
N GLY A 163 15.79 -6.09 3.46
CA GLY A 163 16.16 -4.97 4.33
C GLY A 163 15.30 -3.72 4.12
N THR A 164 15.92 -2.55 4.30
CA THR A 164 15.26 -1.24 4.16
C THR A 164 15.73 -0.53 2.89
N LEU A 165 14.79 -0.01 2.09
CA LEU A 165 15.03 0.89 0.97
C LEU A 165 14.34 2.22 1.20
N ILE A 166 15.07 3.32 1.15
CA ILE A 166 14.56 4.67 1.39
C ILE A 166 14.84 5.55 0.19
N PHE A 167 13.80 6.16 -0.38
CA PHE A 167 13.95 7.25 -1.35
C PHE A 167 13.64 8.58 -0.66
N GLY A 168 14.49 9.57 -0.87
CA GLY A 168 14.33 10.91 -0.31
C GLY A 168 15.19 11.94 -1.01
N SER A 169 15.31 13.11 -0.40
CA SER A 169 16.27 14.15 -0.72
C SER A 169 16.86 14.70 0.56
N SER A 170 18.07 15.24 0.48
CA SER A 170 18.75 15.82 1.63
C SER A 170 18.17 17.19 2.04
N SER A 171 17.47 17.89 1.13
CA SER A 171 16.93 19.22 1.41
C SER A 171 15.39 19.24 1.48
N THR A 172 14.86 20.07 2.38
CA THR A 172 13.44 20.45 2.44
C THR A 172 13.10 21.63 1.52
N ALA A 173 14.13 22.27 0.95
CA ALA A 173 14.04 23.49 0.17
C ALA A 173 13.98 23.14 -1.33
N SER A 174 12.76 23.17 -1.89
CA SER A 174 12.43 22.84 -3.29
C SER A 174 12.23 21.34 -3.57
N LEU A 175 11.02 20.88 -3.20
CA LEU A 175 10.41 19.57 -3.47
C LEU A 175 10.11 19.32 -4.98
N THR A 176 10.92 19.84 -5.90
CA THR A 176 10.66 19.70 -7.33
C THR A 176 11.53 18.58 -7.90
N ASN A 177 10.93 17.39 -7.99
CA ASN A 177 11.38 16.22 -8.76
C ASN A 177 12.62 15.51 -8.23
N ASP A 178 12.50 14.73 -7.15
CA ASP A 178 13.43 13.63 -6.85
C ASP A 178 12.92 12.36 -7.54
N PRO A 179 13.39 12.02 -8.75
CA PRO A 179 12.83 10.94 -9.54
C PRO A 179 13.55 9.62 -9.24
N HIS A 180 13.86 9.34 -7.96
CA HIS A 180 14.39 8.02 -7.60
C HIS A 180 13.37 6.95 -7.95
N GLN A 181 13.82 5.92 -8.65
CA GLN A 181 12.95 4.91 -9.23
C GLN A 181 13.54 3.51 -9.08
N LEU A 182 12.68 2.53 -8.83
CA LEU A 182 12.96 1.12 -8.96
C LEU A 182 11.93 0.54 -9.94
N ILE A 183 12.39 0.15 -11.12
CA ILE A 183 11.53 -0.21 -12.24
C ILE A 183 11.93 -1.58 -12.77
N SER A 184 10.92 -2.37 -13.14
CA SER A 184 11.11 -3.52 -14.01
C SER A 184 10.76 -3.15 -15.44
N LEU A 185 11.67 -3.46 -16.37
CA LEU A 185 11.43 -3.41 -17.82
C LEU A 185 10.70 -4.66 -18.32
N LYS A 186 10.60 -5.70 -17.48
CA LYS A 186 9.80 -6.89 -17.75
C LYS A 186 8.36 -6.67 -17.29
N LYS A 187 7.42 -6.85 -18.22
CA LYS A 187 5.99 -6.98 -17.87
C LYS A 187 5.75 -8.29 -17.14
N GLY A 188 5.00 -8.24 -16.05
CA GLY A 188 4.56 -9.43 -15.33
C GLY A 188 4.75 -9.33 -13.83
N PHE A 189 4.32 -10.37 -13.13
CA PHE A 189 4.20 -10.37 -11.68
C PHE A 189 5.54 -10.66 -10.97
N ASN A 190 5.72 -10.08 -9.79
CA ASN A 190 6.75 -10.45 -8.79
C ASN A 190 8.21 -10.19 -9.21
N THR A 191 8.49 -9.26 -10.12
CA THR A 191 9.87 -8.93 -10.49
C THR A 191 10.60 -8.17 -9.39
N ILE A 192 9.89 -7.32 -8.64
CA ILE A 192 10.39 -6.59 -7.49
C ILE A 192 9.60 -7.06 -6.27
N GLN A 193 10.29 -7.63 -5.28
CA GLN A 193 9.65 -8.20 -4.10
C GLN A 193 10.19 -7.58 -2.83
N PHE A 194 9.30 -6.98 -2.05
CA PHE A 194 9.53 -6.61 -0.66
C PHE A 194 9.05 -7.77 0.21
N VAL A 195 9.98 -8.56 0.75
CA VAL A 195 9.66 -9.79 1.51
C VAL A 195 9.34 -9.47 2.98
N ALA A 196 8.95 -10.48 3.76
CA ALA A 196 8.64 -10.31 5.18
C ALA A 196 9.80 -9.63 5.93
N GLY A 197 9.49 -8.63 6.77
CA GLY A 197 10.47 -7.84 7.51
C GLY A 197 11.09 -6.66 6.74
N SER A 198 10.89 -6.59 5.42
CA SER A 198 11.41 -5.48 4.62
C SER A 198 10.62 -4.19 4.81
N THR A 199 11.28 -3.07 4.52
CA THR A 199 10.66 -1.74 4.54
C THR A 199 11.02 -0.98 3.27
N PHE A 200 10.00 -0.47 2.58
CA PHE A 200 10.16 0.65 1.67
C PHE A 200 9.70 1.94 2.37
N ARG A 201 10.50 3.00 2.28
CA ARG A 201 10.10 4.33 2.73
C ARG A 201 10.25 5.35 1.62
N ALA A 202 9.16 5.98 1.26
CA ALA A 202 9.18 7.24 0.52
C ALA A 202 9.24 8.36 1.54
N ASP A 203 10.43 8.92 1.79
CA ASP A 203 10.66 9.92 2.83
C ASP A 203 9.90 11.23 2.53
N LYS A 204 9.72 12.07 3.54
CA LYS A 204 8.94 13.33 3.45
C LYS A 204 9.48 14.30 2.39
N THR A 205 10.76 14.18 2.05
CA THR A 205 11.44 14.99 1.03
C THR A 205 11.31 14.39 -0.36
N PHE A 206 10.91 13.13 -0.50
CA PHE A 206 10.68 12.50 -1.80
C PHE A 206 9.45 13.09 -2.50
N THR A 207 9.54 13.25 -3.82
CA THR A 207 8.49 13.90 -4.63
C THR A 207 8.14 13.14 -5.91
N GLY A 208 8.90 12.09 -6.26
CA GLY A 208 8.68 11.26 -7.45
C GLY A 208 7.66 10.13 -7.27
N SER A 209 7.53 9.27 -8.29
CA SER A 209 6.80 8.00 -8.21
C SER A 209 7.81 6.85 -8.15
N PRO A 210 7.87 6.09 -7.05
CA PRO A 210 9.02 5.20 -6.79
C PRO A 210 9.09 4.02 -7.75
N PHE A 211 7.95 3.64 -8.34
CA PHE A 211 7.83 2.46 -9.20
C PHE A 211 7.36 2.79 -10.62
N ASN A 212 7.37 4.08 -11.02
CA ASN A 212 6.78 4.62 -12.25
C ASN A 212 5.25 4.48 -12.36
N ASP A 213 4.70 4.89 -13.51
CA ASP A 213 3.27 4.87 -13.84
C ASP A 213 2.94 4.22 -15.20
N LYS A 214 3.88 3.45 -15.76
CA LYS A 214 3.71 2.84 -17.08
C LYS A 214 2.91 1.53 -17.00
N SER A 215 2.04 1.30 -17.98
CA SER A 215 1.24 0.07 -18.08
C SER A 215 2.10 -1.21 -18.18
N GLU A 216 3.31 -1.08 -18.71
CA GLU A 216 4.32 -2.14 -18.79
C GLU A 216 4.80 -2.61 -17.41
N SER A 217 4.75 -1.73 -16.39
CA SER A 217 5.16 -2.03 -15.03
C SER A 217 4.02 -2.58 -14.15
N SER A 218 2.87 -2.89 -14.76
CA SER A 218 1.74 -3.47 -14.04
C SER A 218 2.10 -4.80 -13.36
N GLY A 219 1.81 -4.92 -12.07
CA GLY A 219 2.05 -6.10 -11.24
C GLY A 219 3.51 -6.38 -10.89
N THR A 220 4.44 -5.51 -11.32
CA THR A 220 5.88 -5.75 -11.19
C THR A 220 6.40 -5.66 -9.76
N VAL A 221 5.73 -4.87 -8.91
CA VAL A 221 6.12 -4.67 -7.51
C VAL A 221 5.15 -5.38 -6.59
N VAL A 222 5.67 -6.22 -5.70
CA VAL A 222 4.84 -6.91 -4.69
C VAL A 222 5.41 -6.69 -3.30
N PHE A 223 4.54 -6.20 -2.43
CA PHE A 223 4.77 -6.12 -1.00
C PHE A 223 4.14 -7.33 -0.34
N ARG A 224 4.98 -8.26 0.10
CA ARG A 224 4.57 -9.53 0.70
C ARG A 224 4.04 -9.33 2.11
N SER A 225 3.33 -10.33 2.62
CA SER A 225 2.94 -10.40 4.04
C SER A 225 4.15 -10.13 4.96
N GLY A 226 3.98 -9.24 5.95
CA GLY A 226 5.02 -8.85 6.89
C GLY A 226 5.98 -7.76 6.41
N SER A 227 5.81 -7.23 5.19
CA SER A 227 6.55 -6.05 4.72
C SER A 227 5.86 -4.73 5.11
N LEU A 228 6.59 -3.62 5.03
CA LEU A 228 6.10 -2.26 5.31
C LEU A 228 6.32 -1.33 4.11
N TYR A 229 5.27 -0.59 3.72
CA TYR A 229 5.36 0.61 2.89
C TYR A 229 5.05 1.85 3.73
N ASP A 230 6.08 2.66 4.02
CA ASP A 230 6.00 3.89 4.82
C ASP A 230 5.98 5.11 3.88
N HIS A 231 4.76 5.62 3.60
CA HIS A 231 4.51 6.71 2.67
C HIS A 231 4.52 8.06 3.39
N ARG A 232 5.64 8.79 3.31
CA ARG A 232 5.81 10.11 3.94
C ARG A 232 5.94 11.25 2.92
N GLY A 233 6.32 10.95 1.68
CA GLY A 233 6.34 11.87 0.56
C GLY A 233 6.17 11.15 -0.78
N GLY A 234 6.17 11.91 -1.87
CA GLY A 234 6.07 11.39 -3.24
C GLY A 234 4.66 11.11 -3.73
N GLY A 235 4.61 10.52 -4.91
CA GLY A 235 3.41 9.96 -5.51
C GLY A 235 3.09 8.56 -4.99
N ALA A 236 1.91 8.07 -5.32
CA ALA A 236 1.46 6.75 -4.91
C ALA A 236 2.29 5.61 -5.54
N PRO A 237 2.42 4.45 -4.85
CA PRO A 237 3.20 3.32 -5.34
C PRO A 237 2.57 2.60 -6.55
N PHE A 238 1.33 2.94 -6.92
CA PHE A 238 0.60 2.22 -7.97
C PHE A 238 0.69 2.86 -9.36
N GLY A 239 1.38 4.00 -9.49
CA GLY A 239 1.38 4.82 -10.70
C GLY A 239 0.19 5.78 -10.79
N THR A 240 0.19 6.69 -11.77
CA THR A 240 -0.73 7.84 -11.84
C THR A 240 -2.04 7.59 -12.59
N SER A 241 -2.15 6.52 -13.39
CA SER A 241 -3.32 6.25 -14.24
C SER A 241 -4.07 4.96 -13.89
N LEU A 242 -5.39 5.10 -13.71
CA LEU A 242 -6.39 4.03 -13.84
C LEU A 242 -7.01 4.19 -15.25
N PRO A 243 -7.49 3.13 -15.92
CA PRO A 243 -7.90 1.82 -15.40
C PRO A 243 -6.84 0.70 -15.50
N THR A 244 -5.59 1.01 -15.81
CA THR A 244 -4.53 0.00 -15.89
C THR A 244 -4.28 -0.68 -14.55
N ALA A 245 -4.02 -2.00 -14.58
CA ALA A 245 -3.72 -2.78 -13.39
C ALA A 245 -2.54 -2.16 -12.62
N PRO A 246 -2.60 -2.13 -11.27
CA PRO A 246 -1.64 -1.40 -10.46
C PRO A 246 -0.20 -1.87 -10.69
N VAL A 247 0.76 -0.94 -10.61
CA VAL A 247 2.19 -1.29 -10.62
C VAL A 247 2.56 -2.11 -9.38
N ALA A 248 2.06 -1.69 -8.21
CA ALA A 248 2.30 -2.34 -6.93
C ALA A 248 1.10 -3.18 -6.46
N ILE A 249 1.37 -4.37 -5.94
CA ILE A 249 0.41 -5.22 -5.25
C ILE A 249 0.78 -5.26 -3.78
N LEU A 250 -0.17 -4.94 -2.90
CA LEU A 250 -0.01 -5.00 -1.45
C LEU A 250 -0.78 -6.21 -0.93
N GLU A 251 -0.08 -7.28 -0.59
CA GLU A 251 -0.70 -8.53 -0.15
C GLU A 251 -1.31 -8.39 1.25
N LYS A 252 -2.20 -9.33 1.59
CA LYS A 252 -2.62 -9.53 2.98
C LYS A 252 -1.39 -9.68 3.89
N GLY A 253 -1.40 -9.00 5.02
CA GLY A 253 -0.31 -8.95 5.98
C GLY A 253 0.76 -7.89 5.68
N ASN A 254 0.75 -7.22 4.51
CA ASN A 254 1.56 -6.01 4.30
C ASN A 254 0.94 -4.83 5.06
N ARG A 255 1.79 -3.96 5.63
CA ARG A 255 1.38 -2.71 6.25
C ARG A 255 1.67 -1.52 5.33
N TYR A 256 0.64 -0.77 4.96
CA TYR A 256 0.77 0.52 4.26
C TYR A 256 0.45 1.67 5.22
N ILE A 257 1.42 2.53 5.50
CA ILE A 257 1.25 3.71 6.35
C ILE A 257 1.28 4.96 5.49
N TYR A 258 0.23 5.77 5.55
CA TYR A 258 0.16 7.07 4.88
C TYR A 258 0.30 8.21 5.89
N SER A 259 1.39 8.97 5.79
CA SER A 259 1.71 10.09 6.67
C SER A 259 2.20 11.34 5.93
N VAL A 260 1.92 11.44 4.63
CA VAL A 260 2.32 12.59 3.80
C VAL A 260 1.70 13.88 4.33
N THR A 261 2.54 14.84 4.72
CA THR A 261 2.11 16.12 5.29
C THR A 261 1.97 17.26 4.28
N SER A 262 2.58 17.14 3.10
CA SER A 262 2.50 18.14 2.02
C SER A 262 1.09 18.20 1.40
N THR A 263 0.81 19.23 0.58
CA THR A 263 -0.44 19.35 -0.20
C THR A 263 -0.64 18.24 -1.25
N ALA A 264 0.25 17.23 -1.28
CA ALA A 264 0.15 16.08 -2.15
C ALA A 264 -1.20 15.36 -2.05
N ALA A 265 -1.61 14.77 -3.17
CA ALA A 265 -2.80 13.96 -3.29
C ALA A 265 -2.79 12.83 -2.24
N GLY A 266 -3.95 12.55 -1.65
CA GLY A 266 -4.15 11.43 -0.71
C GLY A 266 -3.69 10.09 -1.29
N PRO A 267 -3.66 9.01 -0.48
CA PRO A 267 -3.32 7.69 -1.01
C PRO A 267 -4.32 7.32 -2.11
N GLN A 268 -3.83 6.64 -3.14
CA GLN A 268 -4.65 6.21 -4.26
C GLN A 268 -5.52 5.01 -3.87
N LEU A 269 -6.78 5.25 -3.58
CA LEU A 269 -7.72 4.19 -3.20
C LEU A 269 -8.53 3.57 -4.34
N PRO A 270 -9.02 4.31 -5.36
CA PRO A 270 -9.92 3.73 -6.35
C PRO A 270 -9.29 2.53 -7.07
N GLY A 271 -9.99 1.40 -7.12
CA GLY A 271 -9.54 0.20 -7.83
C GLY A 271 -8.29 -0.46 -7.24
N ARG A 272 -7.94 -0.18 -5.99
CA ARG A 272 -6.75 -0.75 -5.33
C ARG A 272 -7.13 -1.77 -4.26
N THR A 273 -6.21 -2.70 -4.04
CA THR A 273 -6.26 -3.66 -2.93
C THR A 273 -5.08 -3.41 -2.02
N TYR A 274 -5.36 -3.36 -0.72
CA TYR A 274 -4.39 -3.20 0.35
C TYR A 274 -4.47 -4.39 1.30
N GLY A 275 -3.34 -4.79 1.88
CA GLY A 275 -3.31 -5.63 3.08
C GLY A 275 -3.93 -4.87 4.24
N TYR A 276 -3.09 -4.08 4.90
CA TYR A 276 -3.46 -3.18 6.00
C TYR A 276 -3.23 -1.72 5.61
N ILE A 277 -4.14 -0.81 5.98
CA ILE A 277 -3.97 0.63 5.81
C ILE A 277 -3.95 1.33 7.17
N GLU A 278 -2.91 2.11 7.42
CA GLU A 278 -2.89 3.12 8.46
C GLU A 278 -2.85 4.52 7.85
N TYR A 279 -3.86 5.32 8.18
CA TYR A 279 -3.89 6.75 7.89
C TYR A 279 -3.40 7.52 9.12
N ASN A 280 -2.24 8.17 9.00
CA ASN A 280 -1.59 8.89 10.08
C ASN A 280 -1.11 10.26 9.60
N ARG A 281 -2.06 11.13 9.26
CA ARG A 281 -1.78 12.49 8.79
C ARG A 281 -2.34 13.52 9.77
N PRO A 282 -1.47 14.24 10.51
CA PRO A 282 -1.88 15.29 11.44
C PRO A 282 -2.19 16.59 10.67
N THR A 283 -3.34 16.67 10.01
CA THR A 283 -3.82 17.95 9.44
C THR A 283 -5.29 18.17 9.79
N THR A 284 -5.62 19.41 10.16
CA THR A 284 -6.99 19.90 10.36
C THR A 284 -7.81 19.92 9.06
N SER A 285 -7.12 19.93 7.92
CA SER A 285 -7.74 19.77 6.60
C SER A 285 -8.27 18.34 6.44
N THR A 286 -9.54 18.21 6.05
CA THR A 286 -10.17 16.96 5.62
C THR A 286 -9.54 16.50 4.31
N ALA A 287 -8.32 15.98 4.38
CA ALA A 287 -7.62 15.48 3.23
C ALA A 287 -8.44 14.32 2.64
N ILE A 288 -8.83 14.53 1.38
CA ILE A 288 -9.59 13.55 0.60
C ILE A 288 -8.69 12.35 0.39
N VAL A 289 -9.15 11.19 0.82
CA VAL A 289 -8.52 9.92 0.50
C VAL A 289 -9.18 9.48 -0.81
N GLY A 290 -8.46 9.55 -1.94
CA GLY A 290 -8.99 9.14 -3.25
C GLY A 290 -9.24 10.22 -4.32
N GLY A 291 -8.90 11.50 -4.08
CA GLY A 291 -8.97 12.58 -5.09
C GLY A 291 -10.35 13.24 -5.25
N SER A 292 -10.33 14.56 -5.54
CA SER A 292 -11.45 15.49 -5.80
C SER A 292 -12.65 15.50 -4.80
N ALA A 293 -13.33 16.64 -4.70
CA ALA A 293 -14.52 16.79 -3.86
C ALA A 293 -15.75 16.03 -4.40
N ALA A 294 -15.64 15.25 -5.48
CA ALA A 294 -16.68 14.38 -5.99
C ALA A 294 -16.24 12.92 -5.89
N VAL A 295 -17.17 12.02 -5.49
CA VAL A 295 -16.94 10.56 -5.56
C VAL A 295 -16.44 10.20 -6.95
N SER A 296 -15.35 9.42 -7.02
CA SER A 296 -14.83 8.94 -8.29
C SER A 296 -15.95 8.21 -9.06
N PRO A 297 -16.37 8.69 -10.25
CA PRO A 297 -17.46 8.09 -11.00
C PRO A 297 -17.11 6.71 -11.57
N THR A 298 -15.84 6.29 -11.43
CA THR A 298 -15.30 5.07 -12.03
C THR A 298 -15.86 3.78 -11.44
N GLY A 299 -16.56 3.83 -10.29
CA GLY A 299 -17.15 2.66 -9.64
C GLY A 299 -16.15 1.63 -9.12
N LEU A 300 -14.84 1.91 -9.27
CA LEU A 300 -13.76 0.98 -8.97
C LEU A 300 -13.68 0.74 -7.45
N PRO A 301 -13.79 -0.52 -6.97
CA PRO A 301 -13.83 -0.80 -5.55
C PRO A 301 -12.46 -0.63 -4.91
N LEU A 302 -12.46 -0.17 -3.66
CA LEU A 302 -11.35 -0.34 -2.73
C LEU A 302 -11.56 -1.63 -1.94
N VAL A 303 -10.51 -2.45 -1.82
CA VAL A 303 -10.51 -3.64 -0.95
C VAL A 303 -9.37 -3.53 0.07
N ILE A 304 -9.69 -3.70 1.34
CA ILE A 304 -8.73 -3.76 2.45
C ILE A 304 -8.85 -5.16 3.07
N LEU A 305 -7.79 -5.95 2.98
CA LEU A 305 -7.77 -7.38 3.34
C LEU A 305 -7.61 -7.62 4.85
N ASP A 306 -6.97 -6.68 5.54
CA ASP A 306 -6.80 -6.63 6.99
C ASP A 306 -7.46 -5.34 7.53
N ASP A 307 -6.83 -4.65 8.47
CA ASP A 307 -7.44 -3.53 9.19
C ASP A 307 -7.28 -2.19 8.46
N LEU A 308 -8.30 -1.34 8.62
CA LEU A 308 -8.24 0.09 8.36
C LEU A 308 -8.07 0.82 9.69
N VAL A 309 -6.92 1.46 9.88
CA VAL A 309 -6.58 2.24 11.07
C VAL A 309 -6.49 3.71 10.72
N ILE A 310 -7.16 4.55 11.50
CA ILE A 310 -7.07 6.00 11.42
C ILE A 310 -6.42 6.49 12.71
N THR A 311 -5.11 6.63 12.67
CA THR A 311 -4.30 7.08 13.81
C THR A 311 -4.52 8.56 14.08
N THR A 312 -4.45 9.39 13.05
CA THR A 312 -4.70 10.84 13.13
C THR A 312 -5.35 11.38 11.86
N GLY A 313 -6.05 12.52 11.96
CA GLY A 313 -6.63 13.23 10.82
C GLY A 313 -8.05 12.79 10.44
N ASN A 314 -8.60 13.39 9.39
CA ASN A 314 -9.94 13.12 8.91
C ASN A 314 -9.88 12.39 7.56
N VAL A 315 -10.48 11.20 7.48
CA VAL A 315 -10.49 10.35 6.27
C VAL A 315 -11.84 10.47 5.57
N ARG A 316 -11.85 10.97 4.34
CA ARG A 316 -12.98 10.83 3.41
C ARG A 316 -12.65 9.75 2.41
N LEU A 317 -13.43 8.66 2.37
CA LEU A 317 -13.17 7.56 1.44
C LEU A 317 -13.58 7.89 -0.01
N ASN A 318 -14.52 8.82 -0.23
CA ASN A 318 -14.96 9.33 -1.55
C ASN A 318 -15.00 8.29 -2.69
N LEU A 319 -15.48 7.08 -2.37
CA LEU A 319 -15.52 5.93 -3.27
C LEU A 319 -16.91 5.32 -3.24
N ALA A 320 -17.39 4.86 -4.39
CA ALA A 320 -18.68 4.18 -4.49
C ALA A 320 -18.70 2.90 -3.64
N ASN A 321 -17.61 2.13 -3.64
CA ASN A 321 -17.54 0.81 -3.00
C ASN A 321 -16.23 0.65 -2.21
N VAL A 322 -16.36 0.36 -0.92
CA VAL A 322 -15.26 0.02 0.00
C VAL A 322 -15.58 -1.31 0.65
N THR A 323 -14.69 -2.29 0.49
CA THR A 323 -14.78 -3.58 1.17
C THR A 323 -13.67 -3.68 2.20
N LEU A 324 -14.05 -3.95 3.45
CA LEU A 324 -13.14 -4.16 4.56
C LEU A 324 -13.27 -5.60 5.06
N GLN A 325 -12.17 -6.34 5.09
CA GLN A 325 -12.12 -7.73 5.58
C GLN A 325 -11.54 -7.84 7.00
N GLY A 326 -10.83 -6.81 7.51
CA GLY A 326 -10.40 -6.70 8.91
C GLY A 326 -11.17 -5.63 9.70
N ASN A 327 -10.55 -5.07 10.72
CA ASN A 327 -11.18 -4.15 11.67
C ASN A 327 -11.20 -2.71 11.17
N LEU A 328 -12.12 -1.91 11.71
CA LEU A 328 -12.11 -0.45 11.61
C LEU A 328 -11.70 0.14 12.96
N ILE A 329 -10.56 0.83 12.99
CA ILE A 329 -9.95 1.32 14.24
C ILE A 329 -9.68 2.82 14.13
N LEU A 330 -10.27 3.63 15.02
CA LEU A 330 -10.08 5.08 15.06
C LEU A 330 -9.30 5.47 16.34
N ASN A 331 -7.97 5.60 16.25
CA ASN A 331 -7.10 5.89 17.40
C ASN A 331 -6.94 7.38 17.71
N GLY A 332 -7.54 8.26 16.92
CA GLY A 332 -7.43 9.72 17.09
C GLY A 332 -7.93 10.53 15.91
N GLY A 333 -8.21 9.88 14.77
CA GLY A 333 -8.86 10.51 13.62
C GLY A 333 -10.36 10.20 13.50
N SER A 334 -10.97 10.65 12.41
CA SER A 334 -12.39 10.41 12.09
C SER A 334 -12.61 9.94 10.66
N LEU A 335 -13.72 9.22 10.44
CA LEU A 335 -14.31 9.07 9.11
C LEU A 335 -15.16 10.32 8.85
N ALA A 336 -14.71 11.17 7.94
CA ALA A 336 -15.44 12.37 7.54
C ALA A 336 -16.47 12.03 6.45
N ASN A 337 -17.59 12.76 6.47
CA ASN A 337 -18.68 12.56 5.52
C ASN A 337 -18.18 12.74 4.07
N THR A 338 -18.52 11.79 3.20
CA THR A 338 -18.16 11.82 1.78
C THR A 338 -19.14 12.70 1.01
N THR A 339 -18.67 13.36 -0.03
CA THR A 339 -19.51 14.13 -0.95
C THR A 339 -19.95 13.21 -2.08
N GLY A 340 -20.93 12.36 -1.79
CA GLY A 340 -21.51 11.41 -2.76
C GLY A 340 -21.67 10.00 -2.18
N ALA A 341 -22.59 9.24 -2.77
CA ALA A 341 -22.97 7.92 -2.27
C ALA A 341 -21.76 6.96 -2.20
N SER A 342 -21.56 6.39 -1.02
CA SER A 342 -20.51 5.40 -0.74
C SER A 342 -21.12 4.19 -0.05
N THR A 343 -20.61 3.00 -0.31
CA THR A 343 -20.96 1.78 0.41
C THR A 343 -19.73 1.24 1.12
N VAL A 344 -19.81 1.08 2.44
CA VAL A 344 -18.78 0.44 3.26
C VAL A 344 -19.28 -0.94 3.65
N THR A 345 -18.62 -1.99 3.16
CA THR A 345 -19.00 -3.38 3.38
C THR A 345 -18.00 -4.09 4.29
N PHE A 346 -18.48 -4.59 5.42
CA PHE A 346 -17.75 -5.48 6.31
C PHE A 346 -17.91 -6.92 5.82
N LYS A 347 -16.83 -7.50 5.28
CA LYS A 347 -16.83 -8.81 4.58
C LYS A 347 -15.65 -9.70 5.01
N GLY A 348 -15.28 -9.65 6.28
CA GLY A 348 -14.23 -10.50 6.83
C GLY A 348 -14.62 -11.98 6.89
N ASN A 349 -13.62 -12.85 7.07
CA ASN A 349 -13.80 -14.27 7.40
C ASN A 349 -13.68 -14.54 8.91
N THR A 350 -13.35 -13.52 9.69
CA THR A 350 -13.25 -13.53 11.16
C THR A 350 -14.15 -12.44 11.73
N SER A 351 -14.47 -12.52 13.03
CA SER A 351 -15.23 -11.45 13.69
C SER A 351 -14.50 -10.12 13.52
N GLN A 352 -15.21 -9.10 13.01
CA GLN A 352 -14.65 -7.78 12.79
C GLN A 352 -15.01 -6.85 13.95
N LEU A 353 -14.13 -5.91 14.23
CA LEU A 353 -14.28 -4.92 15.27
C LEU A 353 -14.44 -3.51 14.69
N ILE A 354 -15.37 -2.73 15.25
CA ILE A 354 -15.39 -1.27 15.14
C ILE A 354 -15.04 -0.70 16.51
N THR A 355 -13.91 -0.01 16.60
CA THR A 355 -13.41 0.55 17.86
C THR A 355 -12.81 1.94 17.68
N SER A 356 -12.73 2.67 18.78
CA SER A 356 -11.99 3.92 18.86
C SER A 356 -11.20 3.95 20.16
N ALA A 357 -9.90 4.28 20.07
CA ALA A 357 -9.04 4.51 21.23
C ALA A 357 -9.00 5.98 21.66
N ALA A 358 -9.90 6.82 21.14
CA ALA A 358 -9.99 8.22 21.54
C ALA A 358 -10.30 8.33 23.05
N ALA A 359 -9.57 9.20 23.76
CA ALA A 359 -9.72 9.40 25.20
C ALA A 359 -11.14 9.84 25.62
N THR A 360 -11.86 10.47 24.70
CA THR A 360 -13.28 10.78 24.85
C THR A 360 -14.05 9.92 23.84
N PRO A 361 -15.11 9.18 24.25
CA PRO A 361 -15.89 8.36 23.33
C PRO A 361 -16.58 9.23 22.26
N VAL A 362 -15.92 9.44 21.13
CA VAL A 362 -16.54 10.05 19.95
C VAL A 362 -17.16 8.93 19.13
N PRO A 363 -18.46 9.01 18.80
CA PRO A 363 -19.08 8.01 17.97
C PRO A 363 -18.39 7.89 16.62
N VAL A 364 -18.22 6.67 16.12
CA VAL A 364 -17.87 6.45 14.72
C VAL A 364 -19.09 6.82 13.88
N LEU A 365 -18.99 7.91 13.13
CA LEU A 365 -20.08 8.43 12.31
C LEU A 365 -19.96 7.97 10.85
N PHE A 366 -20.92 7.17 10.40
CA PHE A 366 -21.19 6.94 8.99
C PHE A 366 -22.24 7.97 8.52
N GLY A 367 -21.78 9.00 7.81
CA GLY A 367 -22.59 10.15 7.40
C GLY A 367 -23.69 9.85 6.38
N SER A 368 -24.44 10.89 6.00
CA SER A 368 -25.68 10.82 5.20
C SER A 368 -25.50 10.26 3.78
N PHE A 369 -24.26 10.07 3.34
CA PHE A 369 -23.95 9.49 2.04
C PHE A 369 -23.46 8.04 2.11
N ILE A 370 -23.22 7.50 3.30
CA ILE A 370 -22.61 6.18 3.49
C ILE A 370 -23.65 5.12 3.85
N THR A 371 -23.80 4.13 2.97
CA THR A 371 -24.49 2.88 3.29
C THR A 371 -23.50 1.93 3.96
N VAL A 372 -23.85 1.42 5.15
CA VAL A 372 -23.08 0.37 5.82
C VAL A 372 -23.70 -0.98 5.47
N VAL A 373 -22.87 -1.93 5.02
CA VAL A 373 -23.29 -3.30 4.74
C VAL A 373 -22.53 -4.25 5.65
N VAL A 374 -23.24 -5.15 6.32
CA VAL A 374 -22.67 -6.24 7.10
C VAL A 374 -22.90 -7.54 6.32
N ASP A 375 -21.82 -8.08 5.77
CA ASP A 375 -21.77 -9.34 5.00
C ASP A 375 -20.62 -10.20 5.53
N ASN A 376 -20.57 -10.40 6.85
CA ASN A 376 -19.55 -11.16 7.54
C ASN A 376 -20.23 -12.19 8.45
N GLY A 377 -20.24 -13.45 8.05
CA GLY A 377 -20.86 -14.53 8.82
C GLY A 377 -20.28 -14.72 10.23
N ALA A 378 -19.05 -14.28 10.50
CA ALA A 378 -18.45 -14.30 11.84
C ALA A 378 -18.89 -13.11 12.72
N GLY A 379 -19.58 -12.12 12.14
CA GLY A 379 -20.17 -10.99 12.83
C GLY A 379 -19.29 -9.75 12.91
N VAL A 380 -19.91 -8.65 13.36
CA VAL A 380 -19.27 -7.36 13.63
C VAL A 380 -19.56 -6.97 15.07
N THR A 381 -18.53 -6.61 15.83
CA THR A 381 -18.66 -6.16 17.22
C THR A 381 -18.37 -4.67 17.32
N LEU A 382 -19.21 -3.93 18.01
CA LEU A 382 -18.99 -2.52 18.31
C LEU A 382 -18.42 -2.40 19.72
N GLN A 383 -17.24 -1.79 19.85
CA GLN A 383 -16.63 -1.44 21.15
C GLN A 383 -16.71 0.05 21.47
N THR A 384 -17.16 0.85 20.51
CA THR A 384 -17.42 2.29 20.64
C THR A 384 -18.80 2.59 20.08
N PRO A 385 -19.48 3.68 20.48
CA PRO A 385 -20.71 4.10 19.85
C PRO A 385 -20.55 4.26 18.33
N VAL A 386 -21.54 3.81 17.56
CA VAL A 386 -21.60 3.96 16.10
C VAL A 386 -22.89 4.65 15.73
N GLN A 387 -22.80 5.65 14.84
CA GLN A 387 -23.93 6.37 14.28
C GLN A 387 -23.99 6.15 12.77
N ILE A 388 -25.16 5.81 12.25
CA ILE A 388 -25.40 5.64 10.81
C ILE A 388 -26.52 6.58 10.39
N ALA A 389 -26.22 7.48 9.45
CA ALA A 389 -27.17 8.50 9.02
C ALA A 389 -28.00 8.11 7.79
N LYS A 390 -27.49 7.22 6.93
CA LYS A 390 -28.16 6.86 5.67
C LYS A 390 -28.82 5.50 5.70
N ALA A 391 -28.04 4.42 5.75
CA ALA A 391 -28.60 3.08 5.65
C ALA A 391 -27.68 2.02 6.28
N LEU A 392 -28.30 1.03 6.91
CA LEU A 392 -27.66 -0.20 7.39
C LEU A 392 -28.31 -1.41 6.70
N THR A 393 -27.51 -2.16 5.95
CA THR A 393 -27.93 -3.40 5.28
C THR A 393 -27.26 -4.58 5.97
N LEU A 394 -28.08 -5.44 6.57
CA LEU A 394 -27.67 -6.64 7.27
C LEU A 394 -27.89 -7.83 6.34
N THR A 395 -26.82 -8.29 5.71
CA THR A 395 -26.84 -9.38 4.69
C THR A 395 -26.50 -10.71 5.33
N ASN A 396 -25.37 -10.77 6.04
CA ASN A 396 -24.88 -11.98 6.71
C ASN A 396 -24.09 -11.59 7.97
N GLY A 397 -24.39 -12.23 9.11
CA GLY A 397 -23.68 -12.01 10.37
C GLY A 397 -24.40 -11.14 11.39
N VAL A 398 -24.06 -11.33 12.65
CA VAL A 398 -24.65 -10.59 13.78
C VAL A 398 -23.85 -9.32 14.08
N VAL A 399 -24.54 -8.20 14.30
CA VAL A 399 -23.94 -6.97 14.82
C VAL A 399 -24.11 -6.92 16.34
N ASN A 400 -23.02 -7.07 17.08
CA ASN A 400 -23.01 -7.07 18.55
C ASN A 400 -22.79 -5.65 19.09
N THR A 401 -23.74 -5.15 19.88
CA THR A 401 -23.78 -3.75 20.36
C THR A 401 -23.74 -3.62 21.88
N THR A 402 -23.29 -4.67 22.58
CA THR A 402 -23.24 -4.67 24.06
C THR A 402 -22.17 -3.72 24.60
N ALA A 403 -21.01 -3.62 23.94
CA ALA A 403 -19.91 -2.75 24.38
C ALA A 403 -20.00 -1.33 23.77
N GLY A 404 -20.51 -1.21 22.55
CA GLY A 404 -20.77 0.06 21.87
C GLY A 404 -22.21 0.14 21.37
N THR A 405 -22.88 1.27 21.59
CA THR A 405 -24.25 1.46 21.13
C THR A 405 -24.31 1.66 19.62
N LEU A 406 -25.34 1.10 18.97
CA LEU A 406 -25.63 1.40 17.57
C LEU A 406 -26.80 2.39 17.52
N THR A 407 -26.61 3.52 16.86
CA THR A 407 -27.66 4.52 16.63
C THR A 407 -27.88 4.72 15.14
N LEU A 408 -29.12 4.61 14.71
CA LEU A 408 -29.58 4.97 13.38
C LEU A 408 -30.23 6.36 13.48
N LEU A 409 -29.63 7.35 12.83
CA LEU A 409 -30.12 8.73 12.88
C LEU A 409 -31.45 8.88 12.13
N ALA A 410 -32.10 10.03 12.28
CA ALA A 410 -33.38 10.29 11.62
C ALA A 410 -33.26 10.12 10.10
N GLY A 411 -34.22 9.42 9.50
CA GLY A 411 -34.21 9.08 8.07
C GLY A 411 -33.35 7.87 7.69
N ALA A 412 -32.56 7.30 8.59
CA ALA A 412 -31.75 6.13 8.29
C ALA A 412 -32.62 4.88 8.03
N VAL A 413 -32.34 4.17 6.94
CA VAL A 413 -33.05 2.96 6.52
C VAL A 413 -32.35 1.71 7.03
N THR A 414 -33.11 0.67 7.36
CA THR A 414 -32.55 -0.65 7.69
C THR A 414 -33.14 -1.75 6.82
N VAL A 415 -32.29 -2.64 6.35
CA VAL A 415 -32.68 -3.90 5.70
C VAL A 415 -31.99 -5.03 6.46
N ALA A 416 -32.74 -6.06 6.84
CA ALA A 416 -32.24 -7.17 7.63
C ALA A 416 -32.94 -8.47 7.31
N ASN A 417 -32.38 -9.59 7.78
CA ASN A 417 -32.94 -10.92 7.55
C ASN A 417 -32.58 -11.88 8.70
N GLU A 418 -33.04 -13.12 8.62
CA GLU A 418 -32.82 -14.14 9.67
C GLU A 418 -31.35 -14.47 9.94
N LYS A 419 -30.45 -14.26 8.96
CA LYS A 419 -29.01 -14.50 9.05
C LYS A 419 -28.23 -13.28 9.55
N SER A 420 -28.87 -12.11 9.62
CA SER A 420 -28.16 -10.87 9.97
C SER A 420 -29.07 -9.87 10.67
N PHE A 421 -28.75 -9.62 11.94
CA PHE A 421 -29.53 -8.80 12.86
C PHE A 421 -28.63 -8.16 13.94
N VAL A 422 -29.20 -7.24 14.72
CA VAL A 422 -28.52 -6.60 15.84
C VAL A 422 -28.74 -7.39 17.13
N ALA A 423 -27.66 -7.79 17.78
CA ALA A 423 -27.65 -8.42 19.11
C ALA A 423 -27.15 -7.42 20.16
N GLY A 424 -28.10 -6.75 20.82
CA GLY A 424 -27.84 -5.74 21.84
C GLY A 424 -28.74 -4.51 21.68
N PRO A 425 -28.46 -3.41 22.37
CA PRO A 425 -29.19 -2.15 22.20
C PRO A 425 -29.06 -1.60 20.78
N LEU A 426 -30.20 -1.23 20.19
CA LEU A 426 -30.31 -0.45 18.97
C LEU A 426 -31.14 0.80 19.25
N THR A 427 -30.55 1.97 18.99
CA THR A 427 -31.23 3.26 19.09
C THR A 427 -31.66 3.73 17.70
N ARG A 428 -32.90 4.23 17.58
CA ARG A 428 -33.42 4.88 16.38
C ARG A 428 -33.88 6.30 16.71
N ALA A 429 -33.36 7.28 15.98
CA ALA A 429 -33.80 8.66 16.07
C ALA A 429 -34.92 8.94 15.06
N VAL A 430 -35.84 9.82 15.45
CA VAL A 430 -36.95 10.32 14.63
C VAL A 430 -37.01 11.83 14.83
N ALA A 431 -37.01 12.59 13.75
CA ALA A 431 -37.14 14.04 13.74
C ALA A 431 -38.20 14.45 12.71
N ALA A 432 -39.42 13.95 12.89
CA ALA A 432 -40.55 14.15 12.01
C ALA A 432 -41.85 14.16 12.83
N SER A 433 -42.82 14.96 12.39
CA SER A 433 -44.19 14.95 12.92
C SER A 433 -45.06 13.95 12.15
N GLY A 434 -46.18 13.56 12.76
CA GLY A 434 -47.13 12.60 12.21
C GLY A 434 -46.73 11.15 12.47
N THR A 435 -47.47 10.24 11.81
CA THR A 435 -47.31 8.81 12.00
C THR A 435 -45.99 8.30 11.42
N THR A 436 -45.18 7.68 12.27
CA THR A 436 -43.89 7.08 11.92
C THR A 436 -43.85 5.62 12.35
N SER A 437 -43.16 4.78 11.57
CA SER A 437 -42.91 3.38 11.90
C SER A 437 -41.41 3.09 11.96
N LEU A 438 -40.95 2.53 13.07
CA LEU A 438 -39.57 2.17 13.30
C LEU A 438 -39.38 0.66 13.33
N ALA A 439 -38.70 0.13 12.33
CA ALA A 439 -38.20 -1.24 12.36
C ALA A 439 -36.93 -1.34 13.21
N PHE A 440 -36.90 -2.33 14.09
CA PHE A 440 -35.76 -2.74 14.91
C PHE A 440 -35.43 -4.20 14.56
N PRO A 441 -34.40 -4.45 13.72
CA PRO A 441 -33.98 -5.79 13.33
C PRO A 441 -33.17 -6.45 14.46
N LEU A 442 -33.84 -6.81 15.55
CA LEU A 442 -33.22 -7.36 16.75
C LEU A 442 -33.13 -8.88 16.69
N GLY A 443 -32.18 -9.43 17.42
CA GLY A 443 -32.10 -10.86 17.69
C GLY A 443 -31.16 -11.18 18.84
N HIS A 444 -31.00 -12.48 19.11
CA HIS A 444 -30.09 -12.98 20.13
C HIS A 444 -29.63 -14.39 19.78
N GLY A 445 -28.33 -14.66 19.84
CA GLY A 445 -27.77 -15.94 19.41
C GLY A 445 -28.00 -16.15 17.92
N THR A 446 -28.82 -17.13 17.54
CA THR A 446 -29.23 -17.40 16.15
C THR A 446 -30.67 -16.97 15.85
N ALA A 447 -31.40 -16.44 16.84
CA ALA A 447 -32.81 -16.11 16.71
C ALA A 447 -33.02 -14.66 16.29
N PHE A 448 -33.54 -14.45 15.08
CA PHE A 448 -34.05 -13.16 14.61
C PHE A 448 -35.46 -12.92 15.14
N ARG A 449 -35.70 -11.76 15.77
CA ARG A 449 -36.97 -11.35 16.38
C ARG A 449 -37.16 -9.84 16.14
N PRO A 450 -37.56 -9.43 14.93
CA PRO A 450 -37.74 -8.02 14.63
C PRO A 450 -38.89 -7.42 15.45
N LEU A 451 -38.77 -6.13 15.76
CA LEU A 451 -39.80 -5.33 16.41
C LEU A 451 -40.14 -4.15 15.51
N THR A 452 -41.43 -3.83 15.37
CA THR A 452 -41.89 -2.60 14.73
C THR A 452 -42.59 -1.74 15.76
N LEU A 453 -42.15 -0.50 15.93
CA LEU A 453 -42.79 0.52 16.75
C LEU A 453 -43.53 1.51 15.85
N ALA A 454 -44.85 1.52 15.92
CA ALA A 454 -45.67 2.56 15.30
C ALA A 454 -45.99 3.65 16.33
N MET A 455 -45.85 4.91 15.93
CA MET A 455 -46.05 6.06 16.80
C MET A 455 -46.55 7.26 16.01
N ASP A 456 -47.07 8.26 16.71
CA ASP A 456 -47.49 9.54 16.15
C ASP A 456 -46.84 10.67 16.95
N HIS A 457 -46.13 11.56 16.26
CA HIS A 457 -45.43 12.68 16.89
C HIS A 457 -46.14 14.00 16.60
N SER A 458 -46.32 14.82 17.64
CA SER A 458 -46.94 16.14 17.51
C SER A 458 -46.07 17.16 16.77
N ASP A 459 -44.74 17.00 16.81
CA ASP A 459 -43.78 17.89 16.17
C ASP A 459 -42.54 17.14 15.65
N GLY A 460 -41.63 17.87 14.99
CA GLY A 460 -40.41 17.32 14.39
C GLY A 460 -39.19 17.29 15.30
N THR A 461 -39.34 17.52 16.60
CA THR A 461 -38.22 17.46 17.56
C THR A 461 -37.61 16.06 17.58
N GLU A 462 -36.28 15.97 17.60
CA GLU A 462 -35.62 14.67 17.62
C GLU A 462 -35.95 13.89 18.90
N VAL A 463 -36.55 12.70 18.74
CA VAL A 463 -36.76 11.73 19.81
C VAL A 463 -36.01 10.45 19.48
N ARG A 464 -35.46 9.78 20.51
CA ARG A 464 -34.68 8.54 20.37
C ARG A 464 -35.36 7.39 21.08
N TYR A 465 -35.53 6.29 20.36
CA TYR A 465 -36.11 5.05 20.86
C TYR A 465 -35.06 3.95 20.86
N THR A 466 -34.85 3.32 22.01
CA THR A 466 -33.89 2.23 22.16
C THR A 466 -34.62 0.93 22.45
N ALA A 467 -34.29 -0.11 21.68
CA ALA A 467 -34.82 -1.45 21.91
C ALA A 467 -33.67 -2.47 22.00
N LYS A 468 -33.88 -3.51 22.80
CA LYS A 468 -32.97 -4.64 22.96
C LYS A 468 -33.81 -5.90 23.20
N LEU A 469 -33.48 -6.98 22.51
CA LEU A 469 -34.02 -8.29 22.84
C LEU A 469 -33.30 -8.85 24.08
N ILE A 470 -34.07 -9.17 25.11
CA ILE A 470 -33.56 -9.87 26.31
C ILE A 470 -34.06 -11.30 26.24
N LYS A 471 -33.13 -12.27 26.24
CA LYS A 471 -33.48 -13.69 26.31
C LYS A 471 -33.97 -14.01 27.73
N GLY A 472 -35.17 -14.55 27.84
CA GLY A 472 -35.71 -15.02 29.11
C GLY A 472 -37.19 -15.34 29.04
N LYS A 473 -37.70 -16.03 30.06
CA LYS A 473 -39.14 -16.11 30.31
C LYS A 473 -39.65 -14.69 30.58
N PRO A 474 -40.81 -14.28 30.04
CA PRO A 474 -41.42 -13.02 30.42
C PRO A 474 -41.50 -12.91 31.94
N THR A 475 -41.13 -11.75 32.49
CA THR A 475 -41.29 -11.49 33.92
C THR A 475 -42.75 -11.74 34.28
N VAL A 476 -43.00 -12.59 35.29
CA VAL A 476 -44.35 -12.83 35.80
C VAL A 476 -44.85 -11.49 36.35
N ARG A 477 -45.79 -10.87 35.64
CA ARG A 477 -46.51 -9.70 36.14
C ARG A 477 -47.71 -10.25 36.91
N LEU A 478 -47.69 -10.09 38.24
CA LEU A 478 -48.88 -10.30 39.06
C LEU A 478 -49.87 -9.20 38.67
N PHE A 479 -51.03 -9.57 38.13
CA PHE A 479 -52.09 -8.61 37.88
C PHE A 479 -52.56 -8.05 39.22
N SER A 480 -52.38 -6.75 39.46
CA SER A 480 -52.82 -6.08 40.70
C SER A 480 -54.28 -5.61 40.63
N GLY A 481 -55.14 -6.34 39.92
CA GLY A 481 -56.55 -6.00 39.73
C GLY A 481 -57.29 -7.00 38.84
N GLU A 482 -58.62 -6.87 38.76
CA GLU A 482 -59.46 -7.67 37.87
C GLU A 482 -59.16 -7.33 36.39
N ILE A 483 -59.03 -8.37 35.56
CA ILE A 483 -58.80 -8.22 34.11
C ILE A 483 -60.10 -7.73 33.47
N ASN A 484 -60.21 -6.42 33.23
CA ASN A 484 -61.44 -5.84 32.68
C ASN A 484 -61.52 -5.88 31.14
N LYS A 485 -60.39 -5.96 30.43
CA LYS A 485 -60.35 -6.12 28.96
C LYS A 485 -59.06 -6.84 28.52
N VAL A 486 -59.20 -7.74 27.55
CA VAL A 486 -58.09 -8.33 26.79
C VAL A 486 -58.20 -7.81 25.37
N SER A 487 -57.11 -7.30 24.79
CA SER A 487 -57.09 -6.92 23.38
C SER A 487 -57.28 -8.17 22.53
N ALA A 488 -58.37 -8.23 21.78
CA ALA A 488 -58.59 -9.27 20.78
C ALA A 488 -57.60 -9.08 19.62
N VAL A 489 -57.02 -10.18 19.15
CA VAL A 489 -56.07 -10.23 18.03
C VAL A 489 -56.80 -10.09 16.71
#